data_AF-A0A631Z9U2-F1
#
_entry.id   AF-A0A631Z9U2-F1
#
_cell.length_a   1.000
_cell.length_b   1.000
_cell.length_c   1.000
_cell.angle_alpha   90.00
_cell.angle_beta   90.00
_cell.angle_gamma   90.00
#
_symmetry.space_group_name_H-M   'P 1'
#
loop_
_entity.id
_entity.type
_entity.pdbx_description
1 polymer ?
#
loop_
_entity_poly.entity_id
_entity_poly.type
_entity_poly.pdbx_seq_one_letter_code
_entity_poly.pdbx_strand_id
1 'polypeptide(L)' 'MQGELMTIAERLEQKGREEGRKEGLQEGLQEGRQEGAAEKAQTIARQLRNMGMTPEQIEQATGLSGAELKKLFAD' A
#
# COMPACT_ATOMS: atom_id res chain seq x y z
N MET A 1 18.75 -27.49 32.76
CA MET A 1 18.46 -26.70 31.56
C MET A 1 19.09 -27.41 30.37
N GLN A 2 18.34 -28.31 29.72
CA GLN A 2 18.79 -28.87 28.45
C GLN A 2 18.53 -27.79 27.40
N GLY A 3 19.57 -26.99 27.12
CA GLY A 3 19.54 -26.05 26.02
C GLY A 3 19.61 -26.85 24.73
N GLU A 4 18.56 -26.78 23.92
CA GLU A 4 18.52 -27.38 22.59
C GLU A 4 19.68 -26.80 21.75
N LEU A 5 20.71 -27.62 21.50
CA LEU A 5 21.77 -27.29 20.55
C LEU A 5 21.21 -27.52 19.15
N MET A 6 20.51 -26.51 18.61
CA MET A 6 20.11 -26.51 17.21
C MET A 6 21.34 -26.67 16.31
N THR A 7 21.22 -27.59 15.35
CA THR A 7 22.17 -27.82 14.29
C THR A 7 22.31 -26.58 13.40
N ILE A 8 23.39 -26.51 12.62
CA ILE A 8 23.58 -25.43 11.65
C ILE A 8 22.43 -25.41 10.62
N ALA A 9 21.93 -26.58 10.21
CA ALA A 9 20.83 -26.70 9.27
C ALA A 9 19.52 -26.11 9.83
N GLU A 10 19.17 -26.45 11.08
CA GLU A 10 17.97 -25.92 11.74
C GLU A 10 18.04 -24.41 11.94
N ARG A 11 19.22 -23.88 12.28
CA ARG A 11 19.43 -22.42 12.39
C ARG A 11 19.23 -21.71 11.06
N LEU A 12 19.74 -22.29 9.97
CA LEU A 12 19.58 -21.72 8.63
C LEU A 12 18.12 -21.76 8.18
N GLU A 13 17.41 -22.87 8.43
CA GLU A 13 15.98 -22.97 8.11
C GLU A 13 15.14 -21.99 8.94
N GLN A 14 15.40 -21.91 10.26
CA GLN A 14 14.70 -20.97 11.13
C GLN A 14 14.91 -19.53 10.68
N LYS A 15 16.16 -19.17 10.37
CA LYS A 15 16.51 -17.84 9.87
C LYS A 15 15.81 -17.53 8.55
N GLY A 16 15.82 -18.47 7.59
CA GLY A 16 15.12 -18.29 6.32
C GLY A 16 13.60 -18.11 6.49
N ARG A 17 12.98 -18.86 7.40
CA ARG A 17 11.54 -18.70 7.74
C ARG A 17 11.25 -17.38 8.45
N GLU A 18 12.19 -16.85 9.24
CA GLU A 18 12.04 -15.57 9.91
C GLU A 18 12.19 -14.40 8.93
N GLU A 19 13.22 -14.44 8.10
CA GLU A 19 13.48 -13.46 7.03
C GLU A 19 12.29 -13.43 6.05
N GLY A 20 11.85 -14.57 5.53
CA GLY A 20 10.71 -14.63 4.61
C GLY A 20 9.40 -14.12 5.22
N ARG A 21 9.16 -14.35 6.52
CA ARG A 21 7.99 -13.79 7.22
C ARG A 21 8.09 -12.28 7.38
N LYS A 22 9.29 -11.78 7.68
CA LYS A 22 9.53 -10.35 7.87
C LYS A 22 9.41 -9.59 6.56
N GLU A 23 9.99 -10.12 5.48
CA GLU A 23 9.90 -9.56 4.13
C GLU A 23 8.44 -9.54 3.66
N GLY A 24 7.74 -10.68 3.73
CA GLY A 24 6.34 -10.76 3.32
C GLY A 24 5.41 -9.82 4.11
N LEU A 25 5.65 -9.64 5.42
CA LEU A 25 4.90 -8.67 6.22
C LEU A 25 5.20 -7.22 5.80
N GLN A 26 6.47 -6.91 5.53
CA GLN A 26 6.88 -5.57 5.12
C GLN A 26 6.29 -5.20 3.76
N GLU A 27 6.40 -6.09 2.77
CA GLU A 27 5.82 -5.92 1.44
C GLU A 27 4.30 -5.74 1.52
N GLY A 28 3.60 -6.65 2.21
CA GLY A 28 2.15 -6.57 2.35
C GLY A 28 1.65 -5.30 3.05
N LEU A 29 2.37 -4.82 4.07
CA LEU A 29 2.05 -3.54 4.72
C LEU A 29 2.28 -2.34 3.80
N GLN A 30 3.35 -2.38 2.99
CA GLN A 30 3.68 -1.31 2.06
C GLN A 30 2.68 -1.25 0.90
N GLU A 31 2.32 -2.40 0.32
CA GLU A 31 1.30 -2.50 -0.73
C GLU A 31 -0.07 -2.06 -0.20
N GLY A 32 -0.53 -2.63 0.93
CA GLY A 32 -1.83 -2.29 1.50
C GLY A 32 -1.96 -0.81 1.87
N ARG A 33 -0.87 -0.16 2.33
CA ARG A 33 -0.87 1.28 2.60
C ARG A 33 -0.97 2.11 1.31
N GLN A 34 -0.30 1.69 0.24
CA GLN A 34 -0.36 2.39 -1.05
C GLN A 34 -1.73 2.24 -1.69
N GLU A 35 -2.28 1.03 -1.74
CA GLU A 35 -3.62 0.76 -2.26
C GLU A 35 -4.69 1.54 -1.50
N GLY A 36 -4.67 1.47 -0.16
CA GLY A 36 -5.64 2.20 0.66
C GLY A 36 -5.54 3.73 0.51
N ALA A 37 -4.32 4.27 0.34
CA ALA A 37 -4.13 5.69 0.05
C ALA A 37 -4.70 6.07 -1.33
N ALA A 38 -4.46 5.25 -2.35
CA ALA A 38 -4.97 5.47 -3.70
C ALA A 38 -6.51 5.39 -3.76
N GLU A 39 -7.12 4.37 -3.15
CA GLU A 39 -8.58 4.22 -3.06
C GLU A 39 -9.23 5.41 -2.34
N LYS A 40 -8.63 5.86 -1.23
CA LYS A 40 -9.12 7.02 -0.49
C LYS A 40 -9.02 8.30 -1.32
N ALA A 41 -7.89 8.53 -2.01
CA ALA A 41 -7.72 9.69 -2.89
C ALA A 41 -8.77 9.70 -4.01
N GLN A 42 -9.03 8.56 -4.64
CA GLN A 42 -10.07 8.42 -5.67
C GLN A 42 -11.48 8.67 -5.12
N THR A 43 -11.79 8.15 -3.93
CA THR A 43 -13.08 8.37 -3.27
C THR A 43 -13.32 9.85 -3.00
N ILE A 44 -12.31 10.53 -2.44
CA ILE A 44 -12.37 11.97 -2.20
C ILE A 44 -12.52 12.72 -3.52
N ALA A 45 -11.76 12.37 -4.56
CA ALA A 45 -11.85 13.02 -5.87
C ALA A 45 -13.27 12.95 -6.46
N ARG A 46 -13.94 11.80 -6.36
CA ARG A 46 -15.35 11.65 -6.79
C ARG A 46 -16.29 12.53 -5.98
N GLN A 47 -16.12 12.60 -4.66
CA GLN A 47 -16.92 13.46 -3.79
C GLN A 47 -16.74 14.94 -4.15
N LEU A 48 -15.50 15.40 -4.34
CA LEU A 48 -15.21 16.78 -4.71
C LEU A 48 -15.74 17.15 -6.10
N ARG A 49 -15.68 16.22 -7.07
CA ARG A 49 -16.31 16.39 -8.39
C ARG A 49 -17.82 16.57 -8.25
N ASN A 50 -18.46 15.74 -7.43
CA ASN A 50 -19.90 15.84 -7.16
C ASN A 50 -20.29 17.14 -6.44
N MET A 51 -19.38 17.74 -5.68
CA MET A 51 -19.54 19.07 -5.09
C MET A 51 -19.30 20.22 -6.07
N GLY A 52 -18.97 19.92 -7.35
CA GLY A 52 -18.77 20.91 -8.39
C GLY A 52 -17.38 21.55 -8.41
N MET A 53 -16.39 20.97 -7.72
CA MET A 53 -15.01 21.47 -7.79
C MET A 53 -14.39 21.22 -9.17
N THR A 54 -13.50 22.13 -9.59
CA THR A 54 -12.79 21.96 -10.87
C THR A 54 -11.74 20.86 -10.78
N PRO A 55 -11.36 20.23 -11.90
CA PRO A 55 -10.30 19.23 -11.92
C PRO A 55 -9.01 19.72 -11.23
N GLU A 56 -8.59 20.96 -11.46
CA GLU A 56 -7.37 21.53 -10.88
C GLU A 56 -7.45 21.63 -9.35
N GLN A 57 -8.62 21.98 -8.79
CA GLN A 57 -8.83 22.00 -7.35
C GLN A 57 -8.80 20.59 -6.75
N ILE A 58 -9.34 19.61 -7.49
CA ILE A 58 -9.34 18.21 -7.08
C ILE A 58 -7.91 17.64 -7.10
N GLU A 59 -7.10 17.98 -8.10
CA GLU A 59 -5.68 17.61 -8.16
C GLU A 59 -4.94 18.13 -6.92
N GLN A 60 -5.15 19.40 -6.57
CA GLN A 60 -4.54 19.99 -5.38
C GLN A 60 -4.99 19.33 -4.07
N ALA A 61 -6.27 18.95 -3.95
CA ALA A 61 -6.82 18.38 -2.72
C ALA A 61 -6.48 16.90 -2.53
N THR A 62 -6.34 16.15 -3.62
CA THR A 62 -6.19 14.68 -3.58
C THR A 62 -4.79 14.19 -3.94
N GLY A 63 -3.98 15.04 -4.57
CA GLY A 63 -2.67 14.68 -5.11
C GLY A 63 -2.71 13.82 -6.36
N LEU A 64 -3.91 13.52 -6.88
CA LEU A 64 -4.06 12.84 -8.17
C LEU A 64 -3.70 13.79 -9.30
N SER A 65 -2.98 13.29 -10.30
CA SER A 65 -2.69 14.03 -11.52
C SER A 65 -3.93 14.16 -12.40
N GLY A 66 -3.94 15.16 -13.28
CA GLY A 66 -5.02 15.32 -14.27
C GLY A 66 -5.23 14.09 -15.17
N ALA A 67 -4.19 13.30 -15.42
CA ALA A 67 -4.31 12.03 -16.15
C ALA A 67 -5.09 10.98 -15.33
N GLU A 68 -4.79 10.87 -14.04
CA GLU A 68 -5.51 9.98 -13.12
C GLU A 68 -6.96 10.42 -12.95
N LEU A 69 -7.21 11.73 -12.80
CA LEU A 69 -8.57 12.27 -12.74
C LEU A 69 -9.34 12.01 -14.03
N LYS A 70 -8.73 12.26 -15.21
CA LYS A 70 -9.36 11.96 -16.51
C LYS A 70 -9.74 10.49 -16.62
N LYS A 71 -8.88 9.57 -16.17
CA LYS A 71 -9.18 8.13 -16.15
C LYS A 71 -10.28 7.78 -15.15
N LEU A 72 -10.27 8.40 -13.96
CA LEU A 72 -11.24 8.16 -12.89
C LEU A 72 -12.65 8.66 -13.25
N PHE A 73 -12.70 9.72 -14.05
CA PHE A 73 -13.90 10.44 -14.47
C PHE A 73 -14.32 10.15 -15.90
N ALA A 74 -13.60 9.28 -16.61
CA ALA A 74 -14.02 8.75 -17.88
C ALA A 74 -15.30 7.95 -17.64
N ASP A 75 -16.42 8.48 -18.11
CA ASP A 75 -17.74 7.83 -18.06
C ASP A 75 -17.78 6.63 -19.04
#